data_AF-A0A8H4S8J1-F1
#
_entry.id   AF-A0A8H4S8J1-F1
#
_cell.length_a   1.000
_cell.length_b   1.000
_cell.length_c   1.000
_cell.angle_alpha   90.00
_cell.angle_beta   90.00
_cell.angle_gamma   90.00
#
_symmetry.space_group_name_H-M   'P 1'
#
loop_
_entity.id
_entity.type
_entity.pdbx_description
1 polymer ?
#
loop_
_entity_poly.entity_id
_entity_poly.type
_entity_poly.pdbx_seq_one_letter_code
_entity_poly.pdbx_strand_id
1 'polypeptide(L)'
;MCTLTAARCRPNTYKVGSCLNVVVYNAAALTPPADDTLFSIPADSVAADLNVNTVSAYAAAQEAVKGWEGLPQNTNKLFIFTGNMQNKAVIPMPLMLNLGIGKSASAYWIGAADRLYSGHGYRFIYADERNADGSMKGMSLDGEAHAQFFADLANGKEEVPWHATFVKGKGYVTF
;
A
#
# COMPACT_ATOMS: atom_id res chain seq x y z
N MET A 1 -6.43 34.17 -20.37
CA MET A 1 -5.39 33.68 -19.44
C MET A 1 -5.94 33.78 -18.03
N CYS A 2 -6.40 32.67 -17.46
CA CYS A 2 -6.89 32.61 -16.08
C CYS A 2 -5.88 31.80 -15.28
N THR A 3 -5.09 32.47 -14.45
CA THR A 3 -4.05 31.86 -13.64
C THR A 3 -4.70 31.26 -12.41
N LEU A 4 -4.93 29.94 -12.42
CA LEU A 4 -5.33 29.18 -11.23
C LEU A 4 -4.15 29.20 -10.24
N THR A 5 -4.30 30.00 -9.19
CA THR A 5 -3.33 30.07 -8.10
C THR A 5 -3.52 28.82 -7.25
N ALA A 6 -2.51 27.93 -7.24
CA ALA A 6 -2.47 26.78 -6.35
C ALA A 6 -2.66 27.24 -4.89
N ALA A 7 -3.66 26.68 -4.21
CA ALA A 7 -3.89 26.95 -2.80
C ALA A 7 -2.70 26.43 -1.99
N ARG A 8 -1.82 27.34 -1.53
CA ARG A 8 -0.72 27.00 -0.61
C ARG A 8 -1.28 26.58 0.75
N CYS A 9 -0.71 25.52 1.34
CA CYS A 9 -0.96 25.12 2.74
C CYS A 9 -0.75 26.35 3.65
N ARG A 10 -1.81 26.81 4.30
CA ARG A 10 -1.72 27.87 5.33
C ARG A 10 -1.57 27.24 6.70
N PRO A 11 -0.63 27.71 7.54
CA PRO A 11 -0.52 27.24 8.91
C PRO A 11 -1.65 27.84 9.75
N ASN A 12 -2.32 26.97 10.51
CA ASN A 12 -3.33 27.26 11.55
C ASN A 12 -4.60 28.00 11.11
N THR A 13 -5.69 27.23 11.00
CA THR A 13 -6.89 27.34 11.86
C THR A 13 -7.83 26.19 11.51
N TYR A 14 -8.07 25.31 12.47
CA TYR A 14 -9.14 24.30 12.55
C TYR A 14 -10.04 24.13 11.30
N LYS A 15 -9.57 23.32 10.34
CA LYS A 15 -10.40 22.64 9.34
C LYS A 15 -9.92 21.19 9.30
N VAL A 16 -10.87 20.24 9.30
CA VAL A 16 -10.60 18.84 8.95
C VAL A 16 -9.98 18.85 7.56
N GLY A 17 -8.66 18.67 7.48
CA GLY A 17 -7.88 18.94 6.28
C GLY A 17 -6.40 19.20 6.58
N SER A 18 -5.83 18.48 7.56
CA SER A 18 -4.37 18.40 7.69
C SER A 18 -3.78 18.00 6.34
N CYS A 19 -2.77 18.72 5.83
CA CYS A 19 -2.18 18.42 4.52
C CYS A 19 -1.71 16.94 4.54
N LEU A 20 -2.33 16.11 3.70
CA LEU A 20 -2.26 14.64 3.75
C LEU A 20 -0.88 14.18 3.28
N ASN A 21 0.01 13.89 4.22
CA ASN A 21 1.40 13.53 3.93
C ASN A 21 1.65 12.02 4.05
N VAL A 22 0.76 11.28 4.71
CA VAL A 22 0.79 9.81 4.80
C VAL A 22 -0.52 9.25 4.29
N VAL A 23 -0.45 8.29 3.37
CA VAL A 23 -1.60 7.57 2.83
C VAL A 23 -1.44 6.08 3.14
N VAL A 24 -2.47 5.45 3.70
CA VAL A 24 -2.51 4.00 3.93
C VAL A 24 -3.61 3.40 3.08
N TYR A 25 -3.23 2.55 2.13
CA TYR A 25 -4.16 1.78 1.31
C TYR A 25 -4.29 0.36 1.85
N ASN A 26 -5.37 0.11 2.60
CA ASN A 26 -5.64 -1.18 3.27
C ASN A 26 -6.84 -1.94 2.69
N ALA A 27 -7.48 -1.43 1.64
CA ALA A 27 -8.64 -2.08 1.06
C ALA A 27 -8.23 -3.36 0.28
N ALA A 28 -9.10 -4.36 0.34
CA ALA A 28 -8.96 -5.60 -0.41
C ALA A 28 -10.32 -6.12 -0.84
N ALA A 29 -10.37 -6.77 -2.00
CA ALA A 29 -11.54 -7.48 -2.50
C ALA A 29 -11.13 -8.84 -3.08
N LEU A 30 -12.04 -9.81 -3.00
CA LEU A 30 -11.91 -11.08 -3.67
C LEU A 30 -13.30 -11.64 -3.95
N THR A 31 -13.41 -12.34 -5.07
CA THR A 31 -14.58 -13.11 -5.47
C THR A 31 -14.23 -14.60 -5.42
N PRO A 32 -14.94 -15.40 -4.59
CA PRO A 32 -14.76 -16.85 -4.59
C PRO A 32 -15.17 -17.46 -5.95
N PRO A 33 -14.47 -18.51 -6.42
CA PRO A 33 -14.93 -19.30 -7.56
C PRO A 33 -16.25 -20.03 -7.22
N ALA A 34 -17.03 -20.35 -8.25
CA ALA A 34 -18.30 -21.06 -8.07
C ALA A 34 -18.11 -22.56 -7.74
N ASP A 35 -16.93 -23.09 -8.08
CA ASP A 35 -16.48 -24.46 -7.84
C ASP A 35 -14.97 -24.48 -7.54
N ASP A 36 -14.36 -25.67 -7.45
CA ASP A 36 -12.92 -25.79 -7.20
C ASP A 36 -12.04 -25.42 -8.41
N THR A 37 -12.63 -24.95 -9.52
CA THR A 37 -11.87 -24.53 -10.70
C THR A 37 -11.52 -23.04 -10.63
N LEU A 38 -10.28 -22.73 -10.98
CA LEU A 38 -9.77 -21.36 -11.01
C LEU A 38 -10.56 -20.45 -11.96
N PHE A 39 -11.01 -21.01 -13.07
CA PHE A 39 -11.59 -20.28 -14.20
C PHE A 39 -13.11 -20.15 -14.13
N SER A 40 -13.75 -20.58 -13.03
CA SER A 40 -15.17 -20.32 -12.80
C SER A 40 -15.45 -18.91 -12.28
N ILE A 41 -14.42 -18.14 -11.92
CA ILE A 41 -14.54 -16.72 -11.56
C ILE A 41 -14.87 -15.91 -12.83
N PRO A 42 -16.01 -15.19 -12.89
CA PRO A 42 -16.33 -14.36 -14.04
C PRO A 42 -15.30 -13.25 -14.27
N ALA A 43 -14.96 -12.98 -15.52
CA ALA A 43 -13.97 -11.95 -15.87
C ALA A 43 -14.33 -10.56 -15.31
N ASP A 44 -15.62 -10.20 -15.29
CA ASP A 44 -16.09 -8.93 -14.71
C ASP A 44 -15.85 -8.86 -13.20
N SER A 45 -15.97 -9.99 -12.49
CA SER A 45 -15.62 -10.08 -11.07
C SER A 45 -14.12 -9.94 -10.85
N VAL A 46 -13.29 -10.55 -11.70
CA VAL A 46 -11.83 -10.34 -11.67
C VAL A 46 -11.51 -8.86 -11.85
N ALA A 47 -12.11 -8.20 -12.84
CA ALA A 47 -11.89 -6.78 -13.09
C ALA A 47 -12.36 -5.91 -11.91
N ALA A 48 -13.52 -6.20 -11.31
CA ALA A 48 -14.03 -5.49 -10.15
C ALA A 48 -13.10 -5.62 -8.92
N ASP A 49 -12.59 -6.82 -8.64
CA ASP A 49 -11.66 -7.04 -7.54
C ASP A 49 -10.32 -6.33 -7.79
N LEU A 50 -9.81 -6.34 -9.03
CA LEU A 50 -8.59 -5.62 -9.39
C LEU A 50 -8.77 -4.09 -9.35
N ASN A 51 -9.99 -3.59 -9.54
CA ASN A 51 -10.28 -2.18 -9.32
C ASN A 51 -10.03 -1.80 -7.85
N VAL A 52 -10.41 -2.66 -6.89
CA VAL A 52 -10.13 -2.44 -5.46
C VAL A 52 -8.68 -2.73 -5.12
N ASN A 53 -8.12 -3.84 -5.57
CA ASN A 53 -6.80 -4.28 -5.13
C ASN A 53 -5.63 -3.51 -5.78
N THR A 54 -5.88 -2.89 -6.95
CA THR A 54 -4.82 -2.31 -7.79
C THR A 54 -5.17 -0.92 -8.31
N VAL A 55 -6.26 -0.78 -9.07
CA VAL A 55 -6.52 0.47 -9.83
C VAL A 55 -6.80 1.65 -8.88
N SER A 56 -7.64 1.45 -7.88
CA SER A 56 -7.94 2.49 -6.89
C SER A 56 -6.76 2.81 -5.98
N ALA A 57 -5.91 1.82 -5.67
CA ALA A 57 -4.65 2.06 -4.96
C ALA A 57 -3.69 2.94 -5.78
N TYR A 58 -3.56 2.64 -7.07
CA TYR A 58 -2.78 3.44 -8.01
C TYR A 58 -3.35 4.86 -8.17
N ALA A 59 -4.67 5.01 -8.28
CA ALA A 59 -5.33 6.32 -8.32
C ALA A 59 -5.10 7.11 -7.02
N ALA A 60 -5.18 6.47 -5.85
CA ALA A 60 -4.86 7.10 -4.57
C ALA A 60 -3.40 7.58 -4.52
N ALA A 61 -2.46 6.80 -5.08
CA ALA A 61 -1.07 7.22 -5.21
C ALA A 61 -0.90 8.43 -6.14
N GLN A 62 -1.66 8.51 -7.25
CA GLN A 62 -1.65 9.69 -8.12
C GLN A 62 -2.09 10.95 -7.38
N GLU A 63 -3.18 10.87 -6.61
CA GLU A 63 -3.66 12.01 -5.82
C GLU A 63 -2.71 12.37 -4.67
N ALA A 64 -2.06 11.37 -4.05
CA ALA A 64 -1.04 11.60 -3.04
C ALA A 64 0.13 12.42 -3.60
N VAL A 65 0.66 12.03 -4.75
CA VAL A 65 1.77 12.74 -5.43
C VAL A 65 1.40 14.19 -5.73
N LYS A 66 0.21 14.45 -6.27
CA LYS A 66 -0.29 15.81 -6.54
C LYS A 66 -0.37 16.64 -5.25
N GLY A 67 -0.88 16.05 -4.17
CA GLY A 67 -0.96 16.71 -2.86
C GLY A 67 0.41 17.02 -2.25
N TRP A 68 1.40 16.18 -2.52
CA TRP A 68 2.74 16.29 -1.96
C TRP A 68 3.61 17.38 -2.58
N GLU A 69 3.38 17.75 -3.83
CA GLU A 69 4.10 18.84 -4.51
C GLU A 69 4.00 20.18 -3.76
N GLY A 70 2.89 20.40 -3.03
CA GLY A 70 2.65 21.61 -2.25
C GLY A 70 3.20 21.57 -0.81
N LEU A 71 3.75 20.44 -0.36
CA LEU A 71 4.22 20.27 1.02
C LEU A 71 5.66 20.75 1.20
N PRO A 72 6.05 21.21 2.42
CA PRO A 72 7.44 21.48 2.75
C PRO A 72 8.35 20.29 2.44
N GLN A 73 9.60 20.57 2.03
CA GLN A 73 10.56 19.54 1.65
C GLN A 73 10.84 18.54 2.77
N ASN A 74 10.88 19.01 4.03
CA ASN A 74 11.15 18.18 5.20
C ASN A 74 9.93 17.41 5.73
N THR A 75 8.76 17.53 5.08
CA THR A 75 7.58 16.74 5.45
C THR A 75 7.72 15.32 4.91
N ASN A 76 7.60 14.31 5.78
CA ASN A 76 7.58 12.90 5.38
C ASN A 76 6.39 12.63 4.45
N LYS A 77 6.65 12.12 3.25
CA LYS A 77 5.67 11.86 2.19
C LYS A 77 5.67 10.37 1.90
N LEU A 78 4.67 9.68 2.43
CA LEU A 78 4.67 8.24 2.52
C LEU A 78 3.35 7.65 2.04
N PHE A 79 3.43 6.72 1.09
CA PHE A 79 2.33 5.87 0.70
C PHE A 79 2.62 4.46 1.19
N ILE A 80 1.73 3.91 2.02
CA ILE A 80 1.80 2.54 2.51
C ILE A 80 0.68 1.75 1.87
N PHE A 81 1.02 0.64 1.22
CA PHE A 81 0.06 -0.35 0.75
C PHE A 81 0.14 -1.57 1.66
N THR A 82 -0.99 -1.99 2.22
CA THR A 82 -1.05 -3.22 3.02
C THR A 82 -0.91 -4.43 2.09
N GLY A 83 0.21 -5.12 2.21
CA GLY A 83 0.60 -6.27 1.43
C GLY A 83 0.45 -7.59 2.19
N ASN A 84 0.85 -8.65 1.51
CA ASN A 84 1.10 -9.98 2.04
C ASN A 84 2.10 -10.73 1.13
N MET A 85 2.39 -12.00 1.42
CA MET A 85 3.31 -12.85 0.64
C MET A 85 2.97 -13.03 -0.86
N GLN A 86 1.74 -12.76 -1.29
CA GLN A 86 1.28 -13.09 -2.63
C GLN A 86 1.89 -12.23 -3.76
N ASN A 87 2.73 -11.25 -3.42
CA ASN A 87 3.58 -10.56 -4.39
C ASN A 87 4.85 -11.36 -4.78
N LYS A 88 5.21 -12.37 -3.99
CA LYS A 88 6.42 -13.19 -4.16
C LYS A 88 6.13 -14.67 -4.30
N ALA A 89 5.05 -15.16 -3.70
CA ALA A 89 4.67 -16.56 -3.74
C ALA A 89 3.32 -16.75 -4.44
N VAL A 90 3.25 -17.78 -5.29
CA VAL A 90 1.99 -18.28 -5.83
C VAL A 90 1.39 -19.22 -4.80
N ILE A 91 0.26 -18.83 -4.23
CA ILE A 91 -0.50 -19.66 -3.29
C ILE A 91 -1.55 -20.43 -4.10
N PRO A 92 -1.45 -21.77 -4.22
CA PRO A 92 -2.32 -22.57 -5.10
C PRO A 92 -3.70 -22.82 -4.45
N MET A 93 -4.41 -21.74 -4.16
CA MET A 93 -5.76 -21.75 -3.58
C MET A 93 -6.68 -20.94 -4.50
N PRO A 94 -7.66 -21.55 -5.18
CA PRO A 94 -8.55 -20.84 -6.11
C PRO A 94 -9.21 -19.59 -5.53
N LEU A 95 -9.63 -19.65 -4.26
CA LEU A 95 -10.18 -18.52 -3.49
C LEU A 95 -9.25 -17.29 -3.44
N MET A 96 -7.94 -17.50 -3.56
CA MET A 96 -6.91 -16.45 -3.42
C MET A 96 -6.45 -15.88 -4.77
N LEU A 97 -7.02 -16.32 -5.90
CA LEU A 97 -6.58 -15.92 -7.24
C LEU A 97 -6.59 -14.40 -7.42
N ASN A 98 -7.76 -13.78 -7.32
CA ASN A 98 -7.93 -12.34 -7.61
C ASN A 98 -7.10 -11.48 -6.64
N LEU A 99 -7.03 -11.90 -5.38
CA LEU A 99 -6.21 -11.25 -4.37
C LEU A 99 -4.72 -11.34 -4.75
N GLY A 100 -4.25 -12.51 -5.16
CA GLY A 100 -2.86 -12.72 -5.57
C GLY A 100 -2.47 -11.92 -6.81
N ILE A 101 -3.33 -11.88 -7.83
CA ILE A 101 -3.14 -11.03 -9.02
C ILE A 101 -3.04 -9.56 -8.58
N GLY A 102 -3.97 -9.10 -7.75
CA GLY A 102 -4.01 -7.73 -7.25
C GLY A 102 -2.75 -7.34 -6.45
N LYS A 103 -2.33 -8.19 -5.50
CA LYS A 103 -1.13 -7.95 -4.69
C LYS A 103 0.15 -7.93 -5.54
N SER A 104 0.29 -8.86 -6.49
CA SER A 104 1.43 -8.88 -7.41
C SER A 104 1.48 -7.64 -8.32
N ALA A 105 0.34 -7.27 -8.91
CA ALA A 105 0.25 -6.07 -9.75
C ALA A 105 0.55 -4.79 -8.95
N SER A 106 0.03 -4.69 -7.72
CA SER A 106 0.27 -3.53 -6.87
C SER A 106 1.70 -3.41 -6.40
N ALA A 107 2.32 -4.52 -5.97
CA ALA A 107 3.72 -4.53 -5.58
C ALA A 107 4.64 -4.05 -6.70
N TYR A 108 4.32 -4.37 -7.96
CA TYR A 108 5.12 -3.92 -9.10
C TYR A 108 5.15 -2.40 -9.21
N TRP A 109 3.97 -1.73 -9.26
CA TRP A 109 3.95 -0.28 -9.42
C TRP A 109 4.45 0.45 -8.17
N ILE A 110 4.27 -0.11 -6.96
CA ILE A 110 4.83 0.45 -5.72
C ILE A 110 6.36 0.47 -5.78
N GLY A 111 6.97 -0.68 -6.12
CA GLY A 111 8.43 -0.76 -6.23
C GLY A 111 9.00 0.07 -7.37
N ALA A 112 8.23 0.31 -8.45
CA ALA A 112 8.61 1.27 -9.48
C ALA A 112 8.53 2.70 -8.97
N ALA A 113 7.44 3.07 -8.28
CA ALA A 113 7.22 4.40 -7.74
C ALA A 113 8.27 4.80 -6.69
N ASP A 114 8.59 3.92 -5.74
CA ASP A 114 9.61 4.23 -4.71
C ASP A 114 10.97 4.54 -5.37
N ARG A 115 11.37 3.75 -6.37
CA ARG A 115 12.63 3.98 -7.11
C ARG A 115 12.60 5.30 -7.88
N LEU A 116 11.53 5.58 -8.61
CA LEU A 116 11.43 6.75 -9.48
C LEU A 116 11.22 8.06 -8.71
N TYR A 117 10.53 8.02 -7.57
CA TYR A 117 10.18 9.21 -6.79
C TYR A 117 11.03 9.43 -5.53
N SER A 118 11.92 8.49 -5.16
CA SER A 118 12.81 8.63 -4.00
C SER A 118 13.65 9.92 -4.04
N GLY A 119 14.09 10.38 -5.21
CA GLY A 119 14.81 11.64 -5.39
C GLY A 119 14.00 12.89 -5.02
N HIS A 120 12.67 12.79 -4.98
CA HIS A 120 11.76 13.84 -4.52
C HIS A 120 11.44 13.73 -3.02
N GLY A 121 12.03 12.77 -2.31
CA GLY A 121 11.73 12.47 -0.92
C GLY A 121 10.38 11.76 -0.72
N TYR A 122 9.82 11.17 -1.78
CA TYR A 122 8.55 10.45 -1.70
C TYR A 122 8.84 8.96 -1.52
N ARG A 123 8.16 8.32 -0.58
CA ARG A 123 8.33 6.89 -0.29
C ARG A 123 7.07 6.11 -0.59
N PHE A 124 7.24 4.96 -1.21
CA PHE A 124 6.16 4.02 -1.53
C PHE A 124 6.52 2.64 -0.97
N ILE A 125 5.76 2.18 0.01
CA ILE A 125 6.06 0.97 0.78
C ILE A 125 4.94 -0.05 0.62
N TYR A 126 5.29 -1.26 0.22
CA TYR A 126 4.48 -2.47 0.33
C TYR A 126 4.85 -3.15 1.65
N ALA A 127 3.92 -3.15 2.60
CA ALA A 127 4.17 -3.69 3.94
C ALA A 127 3.55 -5.08 4.10
N ASP A 128 4.36 -6.09 4.42
CA ASP A 128 3.97 -7.50 4.50
C ASP A 128 4.28 -8.08 5.90
N GLU A 129 3.24 -8.36 6.69
CA GLU A 129 3.42 -8.99 8.00
C GLU A 129 3.80 -10.47 7.83
N ARG A 130 4.84 -10.90 8.54
CA ARG A 130 5.37 -12.27 8.55
C ARG A 130 5.40 -12.86 9.94
N ASN A 131 5.39 -14.19 10.00
CA ASN A 131 5.84 -14.89 11.19
C ASN A 131 7.35 -14.71 11.38
N ALA A 132 7.86 -15.00 12.58
CA ALA A 132 9.28 -14.86 12.91
C ALA A 132 10.21 -15.76 12.07
N ASP A 133 9.68 -16.84 11.51
CA ASP A 133 10.38 -17.76 10.59
C ASP A 133 10.29 -17.34 9.12
N GLY A 134 9.65 -16.20 8.83
CA GLY A 134 9.44 -15.70 7.48
C GLY A 134 8.24 -16.29 6.74
N SER A 135 7.49 -17.21 7.34
CA SER A 135 6.25 -17.72 6.75
C SER A 135 5.13 -16.66 6.74
N MET A 136 4.12 -16.87 5.90
CA MET A 136 3.00 -15.92 5.76
C MET A 136 2.10 -15.98 6.99
N LYS A 137 1.51 -14.83 7.34
CA LYS A 137 0.52 -14.74 8.41
C LYS A 137 -0.80 -15.44 8.09
N GLY A 138 -1.19 -15.51 6.82
CA GLY A 138 -2.49 -16.05 6.41
C GLY A 138 -3.63 -15.33 7.12
N MET A 139 -4.50 -16.07 7.82
CA MET A 139 -5.62 -15.52 8.59
C MET A 139 -5.25 -15.00 9.98
N SER A 140 -3.99 -15.17 10.41
CA SER A 140 -3.53 -14.78 11.76
C SER A 140 -2.96 -13.36 11.81
N LEU A 141 -3.30 -12.50 10.85
CA LEU A 141 -2.87 -11.10 10.78
C LEU A 141 -3.20 -10.34 12.06
N ASP A 142 -2.34 -9.39 12.42
CA ASP A 142 -2.47 -8.61 13.65
C ASP A 142 -2.61 -7.13 13.33
N GLY A 143 -3.80 -6.58 13.59
CA GLY A 143 -4.11 -5.18 13.28
C GLY A 143 -3.30 -4.17 14.11
N GLU A 144 -2.97 -4.52 15.36
CA GLU A 144 -2.16 -3.68 16.23
C GLU A 144 -0.70 -3.66 15.76
N ALA A 145 -0.17 -4.80 15.33
CA ALA A 145 1.16 -4.88 14.72
C ALA A 145 1.26 -4.03 13.45
N HIS A 146 0.24 -4.05 12.59
CA HIS A 146 0.18 -3.18 11.41
C HIS A 146 0.13 -1.71 11.80
N ALA A 147 -0.74 -1.33 12.74
CA ALA A 147 -0.86 0.04 13.20
C ALA A 147 0.46 0.57 13.76
N GLN A 148 1.15 -0.23 14.57
CA GLN A 148 2.45 0.11 15.14
C GLN A 148 3.51 0.28 14.05
N PHE A 149 3.65 -0.69 13.14
CA PHE A 149 4.63 -0.63 12.07
C PHE A 149 4.39 0.56 11.13
N PHE A 150 3.14 0.82 10.76
CA PHE A 150 2.78 1.96 9.90
C PHE A 150 3.04 3.29 10.60
N ALA A 151 2.78 3.38 11.90
CA ALA A 151 3.11 4.57 12.69
C ALA A 151 4.63 4.79 12.77
N ASP A 152 5.42 3.74 12.92
CA ASP A 152 6.88 3.86 12.97
C ASP A 152 7.46 4.30 11.61
N LEU A 153 6.94 3.79 10.50
CA LEU A 153 7.26 4.29 9.15
C LEU A 153 6.86 5.77 8.97
N ALA A 154 5.65 6.14 9.39
CA ALA A 154 5.15 7.52 9.29
C ALA A 154 5.98 8.51 10.11
N ASN A 155 6.55 8.06 11.24
CA ASN A 155 7.41 8.86 12.10
C ASN A 155 8.90 8.78 11.71
N GLY A 156 9.25 8.08 10.62
CA GLY A 156 10.63 7.95 10.16
C GLY A 156 11.55 7.19 11.12
N LYS A 157 10.99 6.30 11.95
CA LYS A 157 11.78 5.49 12.90
C LYS A 157 12.39 4.24 12.28
N GLU A 158 11.95 3.88 11.08
CA GLU A 158 12.33 2.68 10.35
C GLU A 158 12.79 3.07 8.95
N GLU A 159 14.02 2.70 8.60
CA GLU A 159 14.53 2.84 7.24
C GLU A 159 14.43 1.49 6.53
N VAL A 160 13.48 1.38 5.60
CA VAL A 160 13.13 0.12 4.94
C VAL A 160 13.19 0.24 3.41
N PRO A 161 13.43 -0.86 2.69
CA PRO A 161 13.19 -0.90 1.25
C PRO A 161 11.69 -0.78 0.94
N TRP A 162 11.35 -0.49 -0.33
CA TRP A 162 9.96 -0.45 -0.80
C TRP A 162 9.17 -1.72 -0.47
N HIS A 163 9.82 -2.88 -0.45
CA HIS A 163 9.23 -4.14 -0.05
C HIS A 163 9.60 -4.42 1.41
N ALA A 164 8.78 -3.94 2.34
CA ALA A 164 9.05 -4.02 3.76
C ALA A 164 8.29 -5.19 4.38
N THR A 165 9.03 -6.22 4.81
CA THR A 165 8.49 -7.30 5.63
C THR A 165 8.69 -6.99 7.10
N PHE A 166 7.71 -7.29 7.95
CA PHE A 166 7.78 -6.99 9.37
C PHE A 166 7.21 -8.10 10.23
N VAL A 167 7.66 -8.16 11.48
CA VAL A 167 7.20 -9.14 12.49
C VAL A 167 6.70 -8.38 13.71
N LYS A 168 5.54 -8.78 14.25
CA LYS A 168 4.97 -8.21 15.48
C LYS A 168 6.03 -8.14 16.59
N GLY A 169 6.18 -6.95 17.17
CA GLY A 169 7.12 -6.69 18.27
C GLY A 169 8.60 -6.64 17.87
N LYS A 170 8.95 -6.81 16.59
CA LYS A 170 10.32 -6.71 16.09
C LYS A 170 10.55 -5.58 15.10
N GLY A 171 9.50 -5.10 14.43
CA GLY A 171 9.63 -4.11 13.35
C GLY A 171 10.06 -4.76 12.04
N TYR A 172 10.84 -4.04 11.23
CA TYR A 172 11.33 -4.55 9.95
C TYR A 172 12.26 -5.76 10.11
N VAL A 173 12.03 -6.79 9.29
CA VAL A 173 12.87 -8.00 9.22
C VAL A 173 13.04 -8.40 7.76
N THR A 174 14.27 -8.76 7.36
CA THR A 174 14.56 -9.24 6.01
C THR A 174 14.43 -10.77 5.97
N PHE A 175 13.80 -11.30 4.92
CA PHE A 175 13.66 -12.72 4.63
C PHE A 175 14.08 -13.04 3.19
#